data_AF-A0A2D4PA58-F1
#
_entry.id   AF-A0A2D4PA58-F1
#
_cell.length_a   1.000
_cell.length_b   1.000
_cell.length_c   1.000
_cell.angle_alpha   90.00
_cell.angle_beta   90.00
_cell.angle_gamma   90.00
#
_symmetry.space_group_name_H-M   'P 1'
#
loop_
_entity.id
_entity.type
_entity.pdbx_description
1 polymer ?
#
loop_
_entity_poly.entity_id
_entity_poly.type
_entity_poly.pdbx_seq_one_letter_code
_entity_poly.pdbx_strand_id
1 'polypeptide(L)'
;MWLTICKLHTLECRGRQYLLVGEENCRVRTLSERSCESCQLWENCDESTNTCICRETGQCSESGTSICVNVNGSPEPQTMTECEAGILRCNGDNVRVISIRPCLTQQVSQISQ
;
A
#
# COMPACT_ATOMS: atom_id res chain seq x y z
N MET A 1 11.16 -11.48 -5.71
CA MET A 1 9.83 -11.89 -6.19
C MET A 1 8.84 -10.90 -5.61
N TRP A 2 8.04 -10.19 -6.41
CA TRP A 2 7.06 -9.22 -5.87
C TRP A 2 5.77 -9.93 -5.46
N LEU A 3 5.30 -9.65 -4.25
CA LEU A 3 4.02 -10.13 -3.72
C LEU A 3 3.14 -8.92 -3.44
N THR A 4 1.85 -9.04 -3.75
CA THR A 4 0.85 -8.04 -3.38
C THR A 4 0.40 -8.28 -1.94
N ILE A 5 -0.23 -7.28 -1.32
CA ILE A 5 -0.76 -7.39 0.05
C ILE A 5 -1.71 -8.58 0.17
N CYS A 6 -2.65 -8.75 -0.76
CA CYS A 6 -3.55 -9.91 -0.80
C CYS A 6 -2.81 -11.27 -0.89
N LYS A 7 -1.73 -11.36 -1.69
CA LYS A 7 -0.91 -12.57 -1.76
C LYS A 7 -0.20 -12.85 -0.44
N LEU A 8 0.32 -11.82 0.23
CA LEU A 8 0.97 -11.96 1.54
C LEU A 8 -0.02 -12.46 2.60
N HIS A 9 -1.24 -11.91 2.66
CA HIS A 9 -2.30 -12.44 3.53
C HIS A 9 -2.62 -13.90 3.25
N THR A 10 -2.73 -14.28 1.98
CA THR A 10 -3.00 -15.68 1.59
C THR A 10 -1.89 -16.63 2.09
N LEU A 11 -0.63 -16.21 2.02
CA LEU A 11 0.50 -17.00 2.53
C LEU A 11 0.41 -17.14 4.06
N GLU A 12 0.11 -16.05 4.75
CA GLU A 12 -0.07 -15.99 6.21
C GLU A 12 -1.18 -16.94 6.69
N CYS A 13 -2.35 -16.90 6.04
CA CYS A 13 -3.48 -17.79 6.34
C CYS A 13 -3.16 -19.27 6.12
N ARG A 14 -2.23 -19.57 5.21
CA ARG A 14 -1.73 -20.94 4.97
C ARG A 14 -0.62 -21.36 5.94
N GLY A 15 -0.36 -20.57 6.99
CA GLY A 15 0.66 -20.85 8.00
C GLY A 15 2.09 -20.58 7.54
N ARG A 16 2.29 -19.85 6.43
CA ARG A 16 3.65 -19.48 5.98
C ARG A 16 4.07 -18.18 6.66
N GLN A 17 5.26 -18.19 7.22
CA GLN A 17 5.90 -17.00 7.78
C GLN A 17 6.70 -16.27 6.70
N TYR A 18 6.75 -14.94 6.81
CA TYR A 18 7.54 -14.10 5.92
C TYR A 18 8.06 -12.86 6.68
N LEU A 19 9.05 -12.20 6.10
CA LEU A 19 9.56 -10.92 6.56
C LEU A 19 9.40 -9.91 5.42
N LEU A 20 8.85 -8.74 5.72
CA LEU A 20 8.82 -7.63 4.78
C LEU A 20 10.23 -7.06 4.64
N VAL A 21 10.65 -6.81 3.40
CA VAL A 21 11.93 -6.17 3.08
C VAL A 21 11.67 -4.90 2.28
N GLY A 22 12.60 -3.95 2.34
CA GLY A 22 12.53 -2.73 1.54
C GLY A 22 12.51 -3.02 0.05
N GLU A 23 11.93 -2.12 -0.73
CA GLU A 23 11.79 -2.23 -2.18
C GLU A 23 13.13 -2.41 -2.91
N GLU A 24 14.20 -1.84 -2.38
CA GLU A 24 15.56 -1.99 -2.91
C GLU A 24 16.04 -3.45 -2.96
N ASN A 25 15.42 -4.32 -2.16
CA ASN A 25 15.68 -5.76 -2.14
C ASN A 25 14.75 -6.53 -3.10
N CYS A 26 13.83 -5.84 -3.78
CA CYS A 26 12.96 -6.41 -4.79
C CYS A 26 13.57 -6.24 -6.20
N ARG A 27 13.42 -7.26 -7.05
CA ARG A 27 13.83 -7.18 -8.46
C ARG A 27 12.93 -6.22 -9.22
N VAL A 28 13.45 -5.08 -9.67
CA VAL A 28 12.78 -4.07 -10.50
C VAL A 28 11.93 -4.74 -11.58
N ARG A 29 10.64 -4.41 -11.64
CA ARG A 29 9.79 -4.77 -12.77
C ARG A 29 9.96 -3.68 -13.82
N THR A 30 10.28 -4.09 -15.04
CA THR A 30 9.96 -3.27 -16.21
C THR A 30 8.43 -3.20 -16.25
N LEU A 31 7.88 -2.05 -15.87
CA LEU A 31 6.47 -1.77 -16.13
C LEU A 31 6.37 -1.72 -17.66
N SER A 32 5.79 -2.76 -18.26
CA SER A 32 5.34 -2.72 -19.65
C SER A 32 4.46 -1.49 -19.85
N GLU A 33 4.37 -0.95 -21.06
CA GLU A 33 3.39 0.09 -21.40
C GLU A 33 2.02 -0.30 -20.83
N ARG A 34 1.56 0.45 -19.82
CA ARG A 34 0.35 0.12 -19.07
C ARG A 34 -0.82 0.77 -19.79
N SER A 35 -1.63 -0.04 -20.46
CA SER A 35 -2.96 0.40 -20.93
C SER A 35 -3.91 0.55 -19.75
N CYS A 36 -5.03 1.21 -19.97
CA CYS A 36 -6.04 1.44 -18.95
C CYS A 36 -6.59 0.17 -18.28
N GLU A 37 -6.52 -0.99 -18.95
CA GLU A 37 -6.92 -2.29 -18.39
C GLU A 37 -6.04 -2.74 -17.20
N SER A 38 -4.87 -2.12 -17.02
CA SER A 38 -3.88 -2.49 -16.00
C SER A 38 -3.72 -1.45 -14.89
N CYS A 39 -4.58 -0.42 -14.85
CA CYS A 39 -4.54 0.58 -13.79
C CYS A 39 -4.81 -0.03 -12.42
N GLN A 40 -4.08 0.42 -11.42
CA GLN A 40 -4.22 -0.04 -10.04
C GLN A 40 -5.39 0.68 -9.35
N LEU A 41 -5.75 0.20 -8.16
CA LEU A 41 -6.85 0.75 -7.34
C LEU A 41 -6.69 2.25 -7.02
N TRP A 42 -5.45 2.73 -6.98
CA TRP A 42 -5.07 4.13 -6.73
C TRP A 42 -4.83 4.95 -8.01
N GLU A 43 -5.16 4.41 -9.18
CA GLU A 43 -4.99 5.05 -10.49
C GLU A 43 -6.36 5.23 -11.19
N ASN A 44 -6.46 6.22 -12.06
CA ASN A 44 -7.53 6.40 -13.03
C ASN A 44 -6.98 6.18 -14.44
N CYS A 45 -7.84 5.76 -15.36
CA CYS A 45 -7.53 5.80 -16.78
C CYS A 45 -7.70 7.23 -17.30
N ASP A 46 -6.68 7.76 -17.95
CA ASP A 46 -6.82 8.87 -18.88
C ASP A 46 -7.17 8.29 -20.26
N GLU A 47 -8.47 8.28 -20.57
CA GLU A 47 -9.02 7.75 -21.84
C GLU A 47 -8.44 8.44 -23.08
N SER A 48 -7.94 9.68 -22.94
CA SER A 48 -7.38 10.43 -24.08
C SER A 48 -6.00 9.94 -24.49
N THR A 49 -5.20 9.50 -23.51
CA THR A 49 -3.84 9.00 -23.73
C THR A 49 -3.75 7.48 -23.61
N ASN A 50 -4.81 6.82 -23.13
CA ASN A 50 -4.85 5.41 -22.76
C ASN A 50 -3.76 5.04 -21.74
N THR A 51 -3.51 5.94 -20.77
CA THR A 51 -2.50 5.75 -19.72
C THR A 51 -3.12 5.85 -18.32
N CYS A 52 -2.44 5.26 -17.34
CA CYS A 52 -2.86 5.34 -15.93
C CYS A 52 -2.28 6.59 -15.27
N ILE A 53 -3.14 7.41 -14.67
CA ILE A 53 -2.77 8.57 -13.87
C ILE A 53 -3.09 8.33 -12.40
N CYS A 54 -2.33 8.92 -11.49
CA CYS A 54 -2.59 8.81 -10.06
C CYS A 54 -3.95 9.45 -9.72
N ARG A 55 -4.72 8.81 -8.83
CA ARG A 55 -5.92 9.41 -8.25
C ARG A 55 -5.56 10.54 -7.29
N GLU A 56 -6.54 11.39 -6.99
CA GLU A 56 -6.42 12.40 -5.94
C GLU A 56 -6.76 11.82 -4.56
N THR A 57 -6.20 12.42 -3.51
CA THR A 57 -6.50 12.04 -2.13
C THR A 57 -8.00 12.04 -1.86
N GLY A 58 -8.51 10.95 -1.28
CA GLY A 58 -9.94 10.77 -1.01
C GLY A 58 -10.72 10.05 -2.12
N GLN A 59 -10.12 9.78 -3.28
CA GLN A 59 -10.77 9.09 -4.41
C GLN A 59 -10.62 7.55 -4.36
N CYS A 60 -10.80 6.93 -3.20
CA CYS A 60 -10.77 5.48 -3.04
C CYS A 60 -12.18 4.89 -2.99
N SER A 61 -12.73 4.55 -4.16
CA SER A 61 -14.02 3.84 -4.27
C SER A 61 -13.94 2.42 -3.72
N GLU A 62 -12.86 1.70 -4.05
CA GLU A 62 -12.45 0.47 -3.38
C GLU A 62 -11.24 0.77 -2.51
N SER A 63 -11.38 0.60 -1.20
CA SER A 63 -10.32 0.90 -0.23
C SER A 63 -9.18 -0.14 -0.25
N GLY A 64 -9.49 -1.40 -0.53
CA GLY A 64 -8.55 -2.50 -0.34
C GLY A 64 -8.34 -2.81 1.14
N THR A 65 -7.19 -3.38 1.50
CA THR A 65 -6.90 -3.77 2.90
C THR A 65 -6.31 -2.62 3.71
N SER A 66 -6.67 -2.49 4.97
CA SER A 66 -6.01 -1.56 5.91
C SER A 66 -4.63 -2.06 6.33
N ILE A 67 -3.62 -1.23 6.15
CA ILE A 67 -2.21 -1.51 6.37
C ILE A 67 -1.56 -0.45 7.26
N CYS A 68 -0.38 -0.75 7.80
CA CYS A 68 0.41 0.17 8.60
C CYS A 68 1.56 0.71 7.77
N VAL A 69 1.64 2.03 7.62
CA VAL A 69 2.65 2.69 6.80
C VAL A 69 3.35 3.82 7.54
N ASN A 70 4.60 4.06 7.17
CA ASN A 70 5.33 5.26 7.51
C ASN A 70 5.42 6.15 6.26
N VAL A 71 4.93 7.38 6.36
CA VAL A 71 4.92 8.32 5.22
C VAL A 71 5.93 9.42 5.50
N ASN A 72 6.83 9.65 4.54
CA ASN A 72 7.82 10.73 4.57
C ASN A 72 8.67 10.78 5.86
N GLY A 73 8.93 9.62 6.48
CA GLY A 73 9.72 9.53 7.70
C GLY A 73 8.99 10.06 8.94
N SER A 74 7.66 10.07 8.94
CA SER A 74 6.85 10.49 10.09
C SER A 74 7.27 9.74 11.37
N PRO A 75 7.23 10.39 12.55
CA PRO A 75 7.68 9.76 13.80
C PRO A 75 6.84 8.54 14.19
N GLU A 76 5.55 8.55 13.83
CA GLU A 76 4.62 7.46 14.13
C GLU A 76 4.08 6.83 12.83
N PRO A 77 4.06 5.49 12.73
CA PRO A 77 3.34 4.80 11.67
C PRO A 77 1.83 5.05 11.78
N GLN A 78 1.18 5.15 10.63
CA GLN A 78 -0.25 5.41 10.53
C GLN A 78 -0.98 4.30 9.77
N THR A 79 -2.19 4.00 10.22
CA THR A 79 -3.09 3.08 9.53
C THR A 79 -3.76 3.80 8.39
N MET A 80 -3.70 3.25 7.18
CA MET A 80 -4.51 3.66 6.04
C MET A 80 -4.80 2.47 5.15
N THR A 81 -5.64 2.64 4.15
CA THR A 81 -5.99 1.60 3.20
C THR A 81 -4.93 1.44 2.10
N GLU A 82 -4.92 0.29 1.42
CA GLU A 82 -4.02 0.02 0.30
C GLU A 82 -4.17 1.05 -0.83
N CYS A 83 -5.41 1.47 -1.11
CA CYS A 83 -5.66 2.53 -2.08
C CYS A 83 -5.06 3.87 -1.63
N GLU A 84 -5.31 4.30 -0.39
CA GLU A 84 -4.78 5.59 0.11
C GLU A 84 -3.25 5.62 0.11
N ALA A 85 -2.61 4.53 0.57
CA ALA A 85 -1.16 4.39 0.53
C ALA A 85 -0.61 4.41 -0.91
N GLY A 86 -1.34 3.76 -1.82
CA GLY A 86 -1.03 3.76 -3.25
C GLY A 86 -1.11 5.14 -3.88
N ILE A 87 -2.14 5.93 -3.55
CA ILE A 87 -2.33 7.30 -4.04
C ILE A 87 -1.16 8.18 -3.63
N LEU A 88 -0.79 8.19 -2.35
CA LEU A 88 0.35 8.97 -1.85
C LEU A 88 1.63 8.60 -2.60
N ARG A 89 1.91 7.29 -2.68
CA ARG A 89 3.10 6.79 -3.36
C ARG A 89 3.13 7.13 -4.85
N CYS A 90 2.00 7.00 -5.54
CA CYS A 90 1.88 7.33 -6.95
C CYS A 90 2.16 8.82 -7.20
N ASN A 91 1.67 9.69 -6.32
CA ASN A 91 1.92 11.13 -6.36
C ASN A 91 3.33 11.55 -5.89
N GLY A 92 4.18 10.60 -5.52
CA GLY A 92 5.59 10.82 -5.23
C GLY A 92 5.98 10.85 -3.74
N ASP A 93 5.02 10.62 -2.83
CA ASP A 93 5.35 10.50 -1.40
C ASP A 93 6.17 9.24 -1.11
N ASN A 94 7.07 9.33 -0.14
CA ASN A 94 7.84 8.19 0.34
C ASN A 94 7.00 7.38 1.33
N VAL A 95 6.27 6.39 0.81
CA VAL A 95 5.46 5.47 1.60
C VAL A 95 6.19 4.16 1.83
N ARG A 96 6.51 3.87 3.10
CA ARG A 96 7.10 2.61 3.55
C ARG A 96 6.06 1.77 4.28
N VAL A 97 5.81 0.56 3.80
CA VAL A 97 4.91 -0.39 4.46
C VAL A 97 5.63 -1.04 5.64
N ILE A 98 5.08 -0.86 6.84
CA ILE A 98 5.60 -1.42 8.09
C ILE A 98 4.93 -2.77 8.38
N SER A 99 3.63 -2.87 8.08
CA SER A 99 2.85 -4.10 8.24
C SER A 99 1.73 -4.14 7.21
N ILE A 100 1.37 -5.34 6.74
CA ILE A 100 0.17 -5.55 5.92
C ILE A 100 -1.12 -5.60 6.75
N ARG A 101 -1.02 -5.38 8.06
CA ARG A 101 -2.16 -5.20 8.98
C ARG A 101 -2.18 -3.74 9.45
N PRO A 102 -3.31 -3.26 9.99
CA PRO A 102 -3.36 -1.95 10.64
C PRO A 102 -2.26 -1.80 11.68
N CYS A 103 -1.81 -0.56 11.91
CA CYS A 103 -0.89 -0.29 13.00
C CYS A 103 -1.53 -0.72 14.32
N LEU A 104 -0.71 -1.24 15.23
CA LEU A 104 -1.16 -1.45 16.60
C LEU A 104 -1.47 -0.06 17.16
N THR A 105 -2.75 0.25 17.37
CA THR A 105 -3.11 1.35 18.24
C THR A 105 -2.47 1.02 19.58
N GLN A 106 -1.58 1.87 20.08
CA GLN A 106 -1.22 1.83 21.49
C GLN A 106 -2.50 2.18 22.27
N GLN A 107 -3.36 1.19 22.49
CA GLN A 107 -4.26 1.21 23.63
C GLN A 107 -3.34 1.05 24.83
N VAL A 108 -2.74 2.15 25.26
CA VAL A 108 -2.42 2.32 26.68
C VAL A 108 -3.78 2.33 27.36
N SER A 109 -4.30 1.13 27.62
CA SER A 109 -5.31 0.91 28.62
C SER A 109 -4.88 1.71 29.83
N GLN A 110 -5.72 2.66 30.22
CA GLN A 110 -5.70 3.20 31.56
C GLN A 110 -5.93 2.03 32.51
N ILE A 111 -4.85 1.33 32.88
CA ILE A 111 -4.81 0.44 34.01
C ILE A 111 -4.57 1.35 35.21
N SER A 112 -5.68 1.67 35.85
CA SER A 112 -5.87 2.06 37.24
C SER A 112 -4.60 2.27 38.09
N GLN A 113 -4.46 3.49 38.61
CA GLN A 113 -4.38 3.75 40.04
C GLN A 113 -4.85 5.18 40.33
#